data_AF-T0YNZ0-F1
#
_entry.id   AF-T0YNZ0-F1
#
_cell.length_a   1.000
_cell.length_b   1.000
_cell.length_c   1.000
_cell.angle_alpha   90.00
_cell.angle_beta   90.00
_cell.angle_gamma   90.00
#
_symmetry.space_group_name_H-M   'P 1'
#
loop_
_entity.id
_entity.type
_entity.pdbx_description
1 polymer ?
#
loop_
_entity_poly.entity_id
_entity_poly.type
_entity_poly.pdbx_seq_one_letter_code
_entity_poly.pdbx_strand_id
1 'polypeptide(L)'
;GAGKTVALRAALSELDSSRHSVIYMSNPTIGVRGMYVGIVSALGGAPRFHLAALISQTAELLEAEAQERGKKVVLAIDEAHLLSGEQLEALRLLMNAELDSVSPFALILAGQPMLRRRLRLGTFAALDQRIALR
;
A
#
# COMPACT_ATOMS: atom_id res chain seq x y z
N GLY A 1 0.18 13.47 -14.75
CA GLY A 1 0.85 13.05 -16.01
C GLY A 1 2.14 13.79 -16.34
N ALA A 2 3.16 13.79 -15.46
CA ALA A 2 4.46 14.47 -15.67
C ALA A 2 5.66 13.50 -15.56
N GLY A 3 5.56 12.31 -16.16
CA GLY A 3 6.60 11.27 -16.08
C GLY A 3 6.60 10.42 -14.80
N LYS A 4 6.01 10.89 -13.70
CA LYS A 4 5.91 10.12 -12.42
C LYS A 4 5.30 8.73 -12.58
N THR A 5 4.14 8.61 -13.24
CA THR A 5 3.49 7.32 -13.49
C THR A 5 4.36 6.38 -14.32
N VAL A 6 5.03 6.90 -15.35
CA VAL A 6 5.92 6.11 -16.22
C VAL A 6 7.14 5.64 -15.43
N ALA A 7 7.79 6.54 -14.70
CA ALA A 7 8.94 6.22 -13.85
C ALA A 7 8.59 5.20 -12.75
N LEU A 8 7.43 5.37 -12.09
CA LEU A 8 6.95 4.42 -11.09
C LEU A 8 6.74 3.04 -11.70
N ARG A 9 6.05 2.94 -12.84
CA ARG A 9 5.82 1.66 -13.52
C ARG A 9 7.12 1.01 -14.00
N ALA A 10 8.06 1.81 -14.53
CA ALA A 10 9.38 1.33 -14.93
C ALA A 10 10.14 0.74 -13.73
N ALA A 11 10.23 1.49 -12.61
CA ALA A 11 10.88 1.02 -11.39
C ALA A 11 10.22 -0.25 -10.82
N LEU A 12 8.90 -0.34 -10.84
CA LEU A 12 8.18 -1.54 -10.41
C LEU A 12 8.43 -2.75 -11.32
N SER A 13 8.62 -2.53 -12.63
CA SER A 13 8.89 -3.60 -13.59
C SER A 13 10.31 -4.18 -13.48
N GLU A 14 11.24 -3.44 -12.88
CA GLU A 14 12.61 -3.90 -12.61
C GLU A 14 12.72 -4.75 -11.33
N LEU A 15 11.66 -4.81 -10.52
CA LEU A 15 11.65 -5.65 -9.32
C LEU A 15 11.66 -7.13 -9.71
N ASP A 16 12.57 -7.89 -9.09
CA ASP A 16 12.62 -9.35 -9.24
C ASP A 16 11.30 -9.98 -8.76
N SER A 17 10.54 -10.53 -9.72
CA SER A 17 9.23 -11.14 -9.49
C SER A 17 9.29 -12.43 -8.68
N SER A 18 10.47 -13.04 -8.53
CA SER A 18 10.67 -14.16 -7.61
C SER A 18 10.71 -13.71 -6.15
N ARG A 19 11.08 -12.45 -5.88
CA ARG A 19 11.22 -11.87 -4.53
C ARG A 19 10.14 -10.85 -4.18
N HIS A 20 9.37 -10.37 -5.15
CA HIS A 20 8.38 -9.31 -4.93
C HIS A 20 7.02 -9.64 -5.55
N SER A 21 5.97 -9.29 -4.82
CA SER A 21 4.59 -9.25 -5.30
C SER A 21 4.16 -7.78 -5.40
N VAL A 22 4.00 -7.27 -6.63
CA VAL A 22 3.70 -5.86 -6.86
C VAL A 22 2.19 -5.65 -6.97
N ILE A 23 1.65 -4.74 -6.15
CA ILE A 23 0.28 -4.27 -6.19
C ILE A 23 0.31 -2.79 -6.60
N TYR A 24 -0.16 -2.49 -7.81
CA TYR A 24 -0.22 -1.11 -8.32
C TYR A 24 -1.65 -0.60 -8.36
N MET A 25 -1.91 0.53 -7.68
CA MET A 25 -3.19 1.22 -7.69
C MET A 25 -3.07 2.54 -8.44
N SER A 26 -3.67 2.62 -9.63
CA SER A 26 -3.70 3.86 -10.43
C SER A 26 -4.83 4.82 -10.04
N ASN A 27 -5.89 4.31 -9.40
CA ASN A 27 -7.01 5.11 -8.94
C ASN A 27 -7.17 4.99 -7.41
N PRO A 28 -6.65 5.95 -6.64
CA PRO A 28 -6.79 5.94 -5.18
C PRO A 28 -8.18 6.37 -4.69
N THR A 29 -9.08 6.89 -5.54
CA THR A 29 -10.38 7.46 -5.12
C THR A 29 -11.48 6.40 -4.90
N ILE A 30 -11.10 5.17 -4.62
CA ILE A 30 -11.99 4.01 -4.42
C ILE A 30 -12.46 3.82 -2.97
N GLY A 31 -12.06 4.73 -2.08
CA GLY A 31 -12.35 4.67 -0.65
C GLY A 31 -11.59 3.56 0.10
N VAL A 32 -11.80 3.48 1.41
CA VAL A 32 -11.12 2.51 2.29
C VAL A 32 -11.44 1.08 1.88
N ARG A 33 -12.73 0.77 1.68
CA ARG A 33 -13.15 -0.58 1.25
C ARG A 33 -12.57 -0.96 -0.11
N GLY A 34 -12.60 -0.05 -1.09
CA GLY A 34 -12.04 -0.31 -2.41
C GLY A 34 -10.54 -0.59 -2.37
N MET A 35 -9.80 0.10 -1.52
CA MET A 35 -8.37 -0.15 -1.31
C MET A 35 -8.12 -1.59 -0.82
N TYR A 36 -8.83 -2.03 0.22
CA TYR A 36 -8.70 -3.41 0.72
C TYR A 36 -9.14 -4.46 -0.31
N VAL A 37 -10.24 -4.22 -1.02
CA VAL A 37 -10.68 -5.08 -2.14
C VAL A 37 -9.57 -5.21 -3.18
N GLY A 38 -8.95 -4.09 -3.56
CA GLY A 38 -7.86 -4.08 -4.53
C GLY A 38 -6.65 -4.90 -4.08
N ILE A 39 -6.26 -4.80 -2.81
CA ILE A 39 -5.15 -5.59 -2.24
C ILE A 39 -5.50 -7.07 -2.26
N VAL A 40 -6.66 -7.45 -1.71
CA VAL A 40 -7.09 -8.86 -1.65
C VAL A 40 -7.16 -9.48 -3.04
N SER A 41 -7.78 -8.78 -4.00
CA SER A 41 -7.87 -9.27 -5.38
C SER A 41 -6.51 -9.38 -6.07
N ALA A 42 -5.59 -8.45 -5.82
CA ALA A 42 -4.23 -8.51 -6.38
C ALA A 42 -3.41 -9.68 -5.83
N LEU A 43 -3.69 -10.12 -4.60
CA LEU A 43 -3.10 -11.30 -3.98
C LEU A 43 -3.86 -12.61 -4.30
N GLY A 44 -4.81 -12.56 -5.25
CA GLY A 44 -5.57 -13.73 -5.69
C GLY A 44 -6.72 -14.15 -4.77
N GLY A 45 -7.04 -13.35 -3.75
CA GLY A 45 -8.15 -13.61 -2.83
C GLY A 45 -9.51 -13.15 -3.37
N ALA A 46 -10.57 -13.82 -2.92
CA ALA A 46 -11.95 -13.35 -3.10
C ALA A 46 -12.33 -12.40 -1.94
N PRO A 47 -12.59 -11.11 -2.19
CA PRO A 47 -12.82 -10.13 -1.13
C PRO A 47 -14.06 -10.44 -0.29
N ARG A 48 -13.89 -10.53 1.03
CA ARG A 48 -15.00 -10.67 1.97
C ARG A 48 -15.92 -9.44 1.92
N PHE A 49 -17.22 -9.67 2.10
CA PHE A 49 -18.23 -8.61 1.96
C PHE A 49 -18.10 -7.52 3.03
N HIS A 50 -18.04 -7.93 4.30
CA HIS A 50 -17.96 -7.04 5.45
C HIS A 50 -16.56 -6.46 5.64
N LEU A 51 -16.49 -5.15 5.91
CA LEU A 51 -15.21 -4.42 6.00
C LEU A 51 -14.27 -4.97 7.07
N ALA A 52 -14.77 -5.31 8.26
CA ALA A 52 -13.93 -5.87 9.33
C ALA A 52 -13.26 -7.18 8.89
N ALA A 53 -14.03 -8.09 8.28
CA ALA A 53 -13.52 -9.35 7.78
C ALA A 53 -12.55 -9.17 6.60
N LEU A 54 -12.78 -8.15 5.77
CA LEU A 54 -11.90 -7.77 4.66
C LEU A 54 -10.56 -7.18 5.13
N ILE A 55 -10.57 -6.40 6.22
CA ILE A 55 -9.34 -5.88 6.84
C ILE A 55 -8.48 -7.04 7.36
N SER A 56 -9.08 -7.96 8.13
CA SER A 56 -8.38 -9.16 8.62
C SER A 56 -7.85 -10.01 7.47
N GLN A 57 -8.67 -10.26 6.44
CA GLN A 57 -8.25 -10.99 5.24
C GLN A 57 -7.07 -10.32 4.52
N THR A 58 -7.04 -8.98 4.48
CA THR A 58 -5.94 -8.25 3.85
C THR A 58 -4.64 -8.48 4.61
N ALA A 59 -4.66 -8.39 5.95
CA ALA A 59 -3.49 -8.66 6.77
C ALA A 59 -3.00 -10.11 6.61
N GLU A 60 -3.92 -11.09 6.68
CA GLU A 60 -3.64 -12.52 6.48
C GLU A 60 -2.93 -12.78 5.14
N LEU A 61 -3.42 -12.19 4.04
CA LEU A 61 -2.83 -12.40 2.72
C LEU A 61 -1.47 -11.71 2.55
N LEU A 62 -1.28 -10.54 3.15
CA LEU A 62 0.02 -9.85 3.11
C LEU A 62 1.09 -10.66 3.86
N GLU A 63 0.73 -11.23 5.01
CA GLU A 63 1.60 -12.11 5.79
C GLU A 63 1.90 -13.41 5.04
N ALA A 64 0.88 -14.04 4.44
CA ALA A 64 1.05 -15.26 3.66
C ALA A 64 2.01 -15.09 2.47
N GLU A 65 1.97 -13.95 1.76
CA GLU A 65 2.94 -13.68 0.69
C GLU A 65 4.39 -13.68 1.19
N ALA A 66 4.63 -13.12 2.37
CA ALA A 66 5.96 -13.09 2.98
C ALA A 66 6.38 -14.47 3.50
N GLN A 67 5.53 -15.12 4.29
CA GLN A 67 5.86 -16.35 5.00
C GLN A 67 5.82 -17.60 4.11
N GLU A 68 4.82 -17.71 3.24
CA GLU A 68 4.62 -18.91 2.42
C GLU A 68 5.38 -18.84 1.09
N ARG A 69 5.44 -17.65 0.48
CA ARG A 69 6.08 -17.48 -0.84
C ARG A 69 7.48 -16.86 -0.77
N GLY A 70 7.91 -16.39 0.40
CA GLY A 70 9.16 -15.65 0.54
C GLY A 70 9.18 -14.33 -0.24
N LYS A 71 8.01 -13.77 -0.57
CA LYS A 71 7.88 -12.57 -1.40
C LYS A 71 7.53 -11.36 -0.56
N LYS A 72 8.26 -10.27 -0.78
CA LYS A 72 7.91 -8.97 -0.20
C LYS A 72 6.84 -8.30 -1.05
N VAL A 73 5.71 -7.97 -0.44
CA VAL A 73 4.67 -7.19 -1.14
C VAL A 73 5.12 -5.75 -1.28
N VAL A 74 4.93 -5.18 -2.47
CA VAL A 74 5.15 -3.76 -2.78
C VAL A 74 3.82 -3.16 -3.20
N LEU A 75 3.21 -2.35 -2.32
CA LEU A 75 2.00 -1.59 -2.61
C LEU A 75 2.40 -0.21 -3.14
N ALA A 76 2.13 0.05 -4.41
CA ALA A 76 2.39 1.31 -5.07
C ALA A 76 1.08 2.03 -5.41
N ILE A 77 0.89 3.23 -4.88
CA ILE A 77 -0.29 4.05 -5.11
C ILE A 77 0.10 5.28 -5.92
N ASP A 78 -0.43 5.38 -7.13
CA ASP A 78 -0.31 6.56 -7.99
C ASP A 78 -1.37 7.59 -7.62
N GLU A 79 -1.08 8.86 -7.95
CA GLU A 79 -1.90 10.01 -7.60
C GLU A 79 -2.31 10.04 -6.10
N ALA A 80 -1.47 9.53 -5.20
CA ALA A 80 -1.72 9.34 -3.76
C ALA A 80 -2.09 10.63 -3.00
N HIS A 81 -1.85 11.80 -3.58
CA HIS A 81 -2.36 13.08 -3.09
C HIS A 81 -3.90 13.13 -3.03
N LEU A 82 -4.60 12.25 -3.76
CA LEU A 82 -6.05 12.09 -3.76
C LEU A 82 -6.59 11.13 -2.68
N LEU A 83 -5.73 10.44 -1.92
CA LEU A 83 -6.16 9.56 -0.83
C LEU A 83 -6.91 10.36 0.24
N SER A 84 -7.99 9.81 0.79
CA SER A 84 -8.68 10.39 1.95
C SER A 84 -7.85 10.25 3.23
N GLY A 85 -8.22 10.98 4.28
CA GLY A 85 -7.55 10.86 5.59
C GLY A 85 -7.71 9.45 6.17
N GLU A 86 -8.91 8.88 6.02
CA GLU A 86 -9.22 7.52 6.45
C GLU A 86 -8.42 6.46 5.69
N GLN A 87 -8.16 6.65 4.40
CA GLN A 87 -7.32 5.73 3.62
C GLN A 87 -5.85 5.77 4.08
N LEU A 88 -5.31 6.97 4.36
CA LEU A 88 -3.96 7.11 4.91
C LEU A 88 -3.86 6.48 6.30
N GLU A 89 -4.89 6.63 7.14
CA GLU A 89 -4.94 5.99 8.45
C GLU A 89 -5.06 4.46 8.34
N ALA A 90 -5.89 3.96 7.42
CA ALA A 90 -5.99 2.54 7.12
C ALA A 90 -4.66 1.94 6.66
N LEU A 91 -3.89 2.64 5.82
CA LEU A 91 -2.53 2.25 5.43
C LEU A 91 -1.58 2.26 6.64
N ARG A 92 -1.65 3.29 7.50
CA ARG A 92 -0.85 3.37 8.73
C ARG A 92 -1.12 2.20 9.66
N LEU A 93 -2.38 1.82 9.85
CA LEU A 93 -2.75 0.68 10.68
C LEU A 93 -2.27 -0.64 10.07
N LEU A 94 -2.43 -0.82 8.76
CA LEU A 94 -1.99 -2.04 8.06
C LEU A 94 -0.47 -2.23 8.10
N MET A 95 0.31 -1.14 8.05
CA MET A 95 1.77 -1.18 8.16
C MET A 95 2.29 -1.47 9.58
N ASN A 96 1.46 -1.23 10.60
CA ASN A 96 1.78 -1.41 12.02
C ASN A 96 1.07 -2.66 12.62
N ALA A 97 0.60 -3.57 11.78
CA ALA A 97 -0.16 -4.74 12.22
C ALA A 97 0.66 -5.75 13.05
N GLU A 98 2.00 -5.68 13.00
CA GLU A 98 2.88 -6.56 13.77
C GLU A 98 3.55 -5.86 14.95
N LEU A 99 3.58 -6.55 16.09
CA LEU A 99 4.35 -6.20 17.28
C LEU A 99 5.88 -6.41 17.06
N ASP A 100 6.27 -7.25 16.09
CA ASP A 100 7.64 -7.76 15.92
C ASP A 100 8.45 -7.05 14.82
N SER A 101 8.16 -5.76 14.61
CA SER A 101 9.07 -4.76 14.01
C SER A 101 9.33 -4.77 12.50
N VAL A 102 8.79 -5.71 11.71
CA VAL A 102 8.88 -5.68 10.23
C VAL A 102 7.50 -5.32 9.63
N SER A 103 7.48 -4.37 8.70
CA SER A 103 6.23 -4.02 8.01
C SER A 103 5.86 -5.13 7.01
N PRO A 104 4.59 -5.60 6.95
CA PRO A 104 4.19 -6.72 6.10
C PRO A 104 4.31 -6.41 4.60
N PHE A 105 4.49 -5.14 4.22
CA PHE A 105 4.70 -4.72 2.84
C PHE A 105 5.53 -3.43 2.79
N ALA A 106 6.11 -3.14 1.62
CA ALA A 106 6.66 -1.82 1.30
C ALA A 106 5.58 -0.94 0.66
N LEU A 107 5.46 0.32 1.10
CA LEU A 107 4.53 1.30 0.56
C LEU A 107 5.27 2.34 -0.28
N ILE A 108 4.83 2.54 -1.53
CA ILE A 108 5.28 3.61 -2.42
C ILE A 108 4.10 4.53 -2.71
N LEU A 109 4.23 5.82 -2.37
CA LEU A 109 3.21 6.83 -2.66
C LEU A 109 3.74 7.82 -3.70
N ALA A 110 3.17 7.78 -4.91
CA ALA A 110 3.45 8.77 -5.96
C ALA A 110 2.33 9.80 -6.02
N GLY A 111 2.66 11.09 -6.03
CA GLY A 111 1.65 12.15 -6.07
C GLY A 111 2.23 13.54 -6.25
N GLN A 112 1.38 14.54 -6.02
CA GLN A 112 1.79 15.95 -6.05
C GLN A 112 2.54 16.36 -4.78
N PRO A 113 3.35 17.44 -4.80
CA PRO A 113 4.10 17.91 -3.63
C PRO A 113 3.27 18.16 -2.36
N MET A 114 1.98 18.46 -2.51
CA MET A 114 1.04 18.61 -1.39
C MET A 114 0.91 17.34 -0.53
N LEU A 115 1.06 16.15 -1.13
CA LEU A 115 1.06 14.88 -0.40
C LEU A 115 2.11 14.87 0.71
N ARG A 116 3.34 15.30 0.40
CA ARG A 116 4.44 15.37 1.38
C ARG A 116 4.12 16.33 2.53
N ARG A 117 3.47 17.46 2.25
CA ARG A 117 3.03 18.39 3.30
C ARG A 117 2.00 17.75 4.21
N ARG A 118 1.05 17.00 3.64
CA ARG A 118 -0.01 16.30 4.38
C ARG A 118 0.53 15.15 5.23
N LEU A 119 1.48 14.36 4.73
CA LEU A 119 2.11 13.28 5.51
C LEU A 119 2.91 13.79 6.71
N ARG A 120 3.44 15.01 6.64
CA ARG A 120 4.18 15.67 7.73
C ARG A 120 3.29 16.27 8.82
N LEU A 121 1.98 16.37 8.62
CA LEU A 121 1.07 16.78 9.67
C LEU A 121 0.96 15.64 10.69
N GLY A 122 1.07 15.96 11.98
CA GLY A 122 1.38 15.00 13.06
C GLY A 122 0.55 13.71 13.11
N THR A 123 -0.67 13.71 12.57
CA THR A 123 -1.53 12.52 12.44
C THR A 123 -0.92 11.40 11.59
N PHE A 124 -0.04 11.72 10.62
CA PHE A 124 0.58 10.73 9.71
C PHE A 124 2.09 10.62 9.86
N ALA A 125 2.70 11.24 10.89
CA ALA A 125 4.15 11.22 11.09
C ALA A 125 4.71 9.78 11.21
N ALA A 126 3.95 8.87 11.81
CA ALA A 126 4.32 7.44 11.90
C ALA A 126 4.33 6.73 10.53
N LEU A 127 3.47 7.18 9.60
CA LEU A 127 3.47 6.70 8.22
C LEU A 127 4.63 7.31 7.43
N ASP A 128 4.91 8.61 7.62
CA ASP A 128 6.03 9.33 6.98
C ASP A 128 7.38 8.69 7.34
N GLN A 129 7.57 8.22 8.58
CA GLN A 129 8.79 7.51 9.00
C GLN A 129 9.01 6.17 8.27
N ARG A 130 7.94 5.55 7.75
CA ARG A 130 8.00 4.24 7.11
C ARG A 130 7.96 4.32 5.58
N ILE A 131 7.73 5.50 5.01
CA ILE A 131 7.77 5.73 3.56
C ILE A 131 9.16 6.26 3.18
N ALA A 132 9.90 5.48 2.41
CA ALA A 132 11.13 5.96 1.78
C ALA A 132 10.76 6.84 0.58
N LEU A 133 10.75 8.17 0.77
CA LEU A 133 10.74 9.15 -0.31
C LEU A 133 12.14 9.22 -0.94
N ARG A 134 12.30 8.76 -2.18
CA ARG A 134 13.46 9.03 -3.04
C ARG A 134 12.99 9.28 -4.47
#